data_AF-A0A7S1KXL8-F1
#
_entry.id   AF-A0A7S1KXL8-F1
#
_cell.length_a   1.000
_cell.length_b   1.000
_cell.length_c   1.000
_cell.angle_alpha   90.00
_cell.angle_beta   90.00
_cell.angle_gamma   90.00
#
_symmetry.space_group_name_H-M   'P 1'
#
loop_
_entity.id
_entity.type
_entity.pdbx_description
1 polymer ?
#
loop_
_entity_poly.entity_id
_entity_poly.type
_entity_poly.pdbx_seq_one_letter_code
_entity_poly.pdbx_strand_id
1 'polypeptide(L)'
;DEGDFALCAGSQCNQDGRSASLTAPNGPAQERCNRAVLEEAKLQPPEVDTSECHGTGTALGDPIEIGAYKRVMTSVPREEPVVLTSNKSNIGHCEGSAGVGGFLKVALMCMYNEGTPNVHLNAMNPHISTEGFPAIFTSENVPFRFNTSYNGVLSFGFGGTNACAQVYSRNLMTSRGMLSKDVDAWLMRKLLEAPAQQVTVTGDEWEEWDMSGPEKDPKFGDKWSIYIDEDGQVEYVPAEPERVEIGDSSLYLSGSFNAWDYEIMVEEEEDLPGCYWSSFQIGPEAEEIFQVVMDQDAAKIFHPGSERCNRKSAEVLGPEQADREKCWRVSGAAGDIVRVEFYVTEAGTVSINWMTVAFGGDEEAGDRGEGEEGEEEDFGEEVGVTEL
;
A
#
# COMPACT_ATOMS: atom_id res chain seq x y z
N ASP A 1 10.03 -1.87 -3.84
CA ASP A 1 8.65 -1.39 -3.63
C ASP A 1 8.10 -1.76 -2.25
N GLU A 2 8.82 -2.56 -1.46
CA GLU A 2 8.63 -2.70 0.00
C GLU A 2 9.61 -1.76 0.72
N GLY A 3 9.12 -0.80 1.53
CA GLY A 3 9.88 -0.14 2.61
C GLY A 3 11.13 0.71 2.28
N ASP A 4 11.65 0.72 1.05
CA ASP A 4 12.91 1.38 0.73
C ASP A 4 12.77 2.92 0.62
N PHE A 5 13.41 3.65 1.54
CA PHE A 5 13.38 5.12 1.58
C PHE A 5 14.31 5.78 0.55
N ALA A 6 15.52 5.23 0.36
CA ALA A 6 16.51 5.69 -0.60
C ALA A 6 17.57 4.60 -0.85
N LEU A 7 18.25 4.67 -1.99
CA LEU A 7 19.34 3.79 -2.39
C LEU A 7 20.70 4.48 -2.19
N CYS A 8 21.65 3.83 -1.52
CA CYS A 8 23.06 4.25 -1.57
C CYS A 8 23.64 3.85 -2.94
N ALA A 9 23.81 4.83 -3.83
CA ALA A 9 24.29 4.62 -5.20
C ALA A 9 25.82 4.42 -5.28
N GLY A 10 26.56 4.87 -4.26
CA GLY A 10 28.00 4.67 -4.14
C GLY A 10 28.55 5.32 -2.88
N SER A 11 29.67 4.80 -2.36
CA SER A 11 30.32 5.36 -1.17
C SER A 11 31.83 5.13 -1.22
N GLN A 12 32.60 6.21 -1.06
CA GLN A 12 34.05 6.17 -1.09
C GLN A 12 34.66 6.80 0.16
N CYS A 13 35.80 6.26 0.59
CA CYS A 13 36.63 6.88 1.61
C CYS A 13 38.10 6.95 1.16
N ASN A 14 38.81 7.98 1.61
CA ASN A 14 40.26 8.08 1.41
C ASN A 14 40.93 8.82 2.59
N GLN A 15 42.20 9.16 2.44
CA GLN A 15 42.95 9.90 3.45
C GLN A 15 43.75 11.06 2.84
N ASP A 16 43.87 12.16 3.58
CA ASP A 16 44.54 13.41 3.19
C ASP A 16 46.03 13.24 2.88
N GLY A 17 46.65 12.21 3.43
CA GLY A 17 48.08 11.95 3.44
C GLY A 17 48.83 13.01 4.23
N ARG A 18 49.97 13.44 3.69
CA ARG A 18 50.75 14.53 4.26
C ARG A 18 50.09 15.87 3.92
N SER A 19 49.53 16.53 4.93
CA SER A 19 48.97 17.88 4.88
C SER A 19 49.84 18.88 5.65
N ALA A 20 49.42 20.15 5.71
CA ALA A 20 50.16 21.22 6.40
C ALA A 20 50.24 21.02 7.92
N SER A 21 49.23 20.38 8.50
CA SER A 21 49.17 19.93 9.89
C SER A 21 48.20 18.76 9.98
N LEU A 22 48.25 17.96 11.05
CA LEU A 22 47.37 16.79 11.24
C LEU A 22 45.88 17.11 11.01
N THR A 23 45.45 18.30 11.42
CA THR A 23 44.07 18.78 11.35
C THR A 23 43.75 19.65 10.14
N ALA A 24 44.73 19.95 9.28
CA ALA A 24 44.50 20.80 8.11
C ALA A 24 43.88 19.97 6.98
N PRO A 25 42.74 20.39 6.41
CA PRO A 25 42.08 19.67 5.33
C PRO A 25 42.91 19.69 4.05
N ASN A 26 42.80 18.63 3.23
CA ASN A 26 43.51 18.50 1.96
C ASN A 26 42.55 18.53 0.75
N GLY A 27 42.46 19.69 0.09
CA GLY A 27 41.59 19.87 -1.08
C GLY A 27 41.79 18.86 -2.21
N PRO A 28 43.03 18.54 -2.64
CA PRO A 28 43.28 17.46 -3.61
C PRO A 28 42.79 16.08 -3.16
N ALA A 29 42.84 15.75 -1.87
CA ALA A 29 42.31 14.48 -1.37
C ALA A 29 40.78 14.45 -1.40
N GLN A 30 40.13 15.56 -1.02
CA GLN A 30 38.69 15.72 -1.13
C GLN A 30 38.22 15.64 -2.59
N GLU A 31 38.95 16.24 -3.53
CA GLU A 31 38.67 16.14 -4.97
C GLU A 31 38.73 14.69 -5.45
N ARG A 32 39.77 13.94 -5.07
CA ARG A 32 39.90 12.52 -5.41
C ARG A 32 38.76 11.68 -4.83
N CYS A 33 38.33 11.96 -3.60
CA CYS A 33 37.22 11.23 -2.95
C CYS A 33 35.89 11.50 -3.67
N ASN A 34 35.63 12.77 -4.00
CA ASN A 34 34.45 13.18 -4.78
C ASN A 34 34.43 12.54 -6.18
N ARG A 35 35.56 12.53 -6.88
CA ARG A 35 35.65 11.88 -8.20
C ARG A 35 35.40 10.38 -8.10
N ALA A 36 36.00 9.71 -7.10
CA ALA A 36 35.85 8.28 -6.91
C ALA A 36 34.39 7.88 -6.64
N VAL A 37 33.64 8.65 -5.84
CA VAL A 37 32.23 8.30 -5.56
C VAL A 37 31.33 8.49 -6.77
N LEU A 38 31.60 9.50 -7.62
CA LEU A 38 30.89 9.66 -8.89
C LEU A 38 31.23 8.53 -9.87
N GLU A 39 32.50 8.13 -9.94
CA GLU A 39 32.94 6.98 -10.77
C GLU A 39 32.29 5.67 -10.33
N GLU A 40 32.22 5.40 -9.02
CA GLU A 40 31.55 4.22 -8.45
C GLU A 40 30.05 4.22 -8.76
N ALA A 41 29.38 5.35 -8.54
CA ALA A 41 27.95 5.52 -8.82
C ALA A 41 27.63 5.63 -10.33
N LYS A 42 28.66 5.70 -11.19
CA LYS A 42 28.57 5.94 -12.64
C LYS A 42 27.82 7.23 -13.00
N LEU A 43 28.01 8.28 -12.19
CA LEU A 43 27.38 9.59 -12.36
C LEU A 43 28.33 10.60 -13.02
N GLN A 44 27.76 11.46 -13.86
CA GLN A 44 28.36 12.70 -14.31
C GLN A 44 27.99 13.84 -13.34
N PRO A 45 28.83 14.87 -13.20
CA PRO A 45 28.55 15.96 -12.28
C PRO A 45 27.21 16.69 -12.45
N PRO A 46 26.68 16.91 -13.68
CA PRO A 46 25.36 17.52 -13.85
C PRO A 46 24.21 16.67 -13.32
N GLU A 47 24.41 15.37 -13.12
CA GLU A 47 23.37 14.47 -12.61
C GLU A 47 23.10 14.68 -11.11
N VAL A 48 24.07 15.21 -10.36
CA VAL A 48 23.93 15.53 -8.93
C VAL A 48 23.11 16.81 -8.75
N ASP A 49 22.02 16.69 -8.01
CA ASP A 49 21.07 17.76 -7.71
C ASP A 49 21.53 18.57 -6.50
N THR A 50 21.87 17.89 -5.40
CA THR A 50 22.32 18.52 -4.15
C THR A 50 23.58 17.88 -3.61
N SER A 51 24.35 18.63 -2.83
CA SER A 51 25.31 18.05 -1.90
C SER A 51 25.20 18.64 -0.51
N GLU A 52 25.06 17.73 0.46
CA GLU A 52 25.22 17.94 1.88
C GLU A 52 26.73 18.04 2.17
N CYS A 53 27.22 19.27 2.21
CA CYS A 53 28.61 19.60 2.49
C CYS A 53 29.00 19.22 3.92
N HIS A 54 30.28 18.93 4.11
CA HIS A 54 30.90 18.81 5.41
C HIS A 54 30.70 20.10 6.22
N GLY A 55 30.88 21.28 5.61
CA GLY A 55 30.25 22.54 6.03
C GLY A 55 30.44 22.88 7.51
N THR A 56 31.69 22.92 7.96
CA THR A 56 32.01 23.14 9.39
C THR A 56 31.89 24.60 9.82
N GLY A 57 31.72 25.52 8.87
CA GLY A 57 31.67 26.95 9.16
C GLY A 57 33.05 27.54 9.48
N THR A 58 34.12 26.83 9.10
CA THR A 58 35.49 27.29 9.41
C THR A 58 36.02 28.19 8.30
N ALA A 59 36.69 29.28 8.68
CA ALA A 59 37.20 30.26 7.73
C ALA A 59 38.17 29.67 6.69
N LEU A 60 38.91 28.62 7.05
CA LEU A 60 39.86 27.92 6.19
C LEU A 60 39.25 26.68 5.51
N GLY A 61 38.44 25.90 6.22
CA GLY A 61 37.93 24.63 5.72
C GLY A 61 36.91 24.80 4.61
N ASP A 62 35.94 25.70 4.77
CA ASP A 62 34.86 25.87 3.78
C ASP A 62 35.40 26.31 2.39
N PRO A 63 36.35 27.26 2.27
CA PRO A 63 36.97 27.56 0.97
C PRO A 63 37.71 26.38 0.34
N ILE A 64 38.35 25.52 1.15
CA ILE A 64 39.06 24.33 0.65
C ILE A 64 38.06 23.30 0.13
N GLU A 65 36.99 23.04 0.90
CA GLU A 65 35.91 22.14 0.55
C GLU A 65 35.22 22.57 -0.75
N ILE A 66 34.73 23.81 -0.80
CA ILE A 66 34.02 24.30 -1.99
C ILE A 66 34.96 24.37 -3.19
N GLY A 67 36.22 24.75 -3.00
CA GLY A 67 37.21 24.74 -4.07
C GLY A 67 37.48 23.35 -4.64
N ALA A 68 37.56 22.32 -3.78
CA ALA A 68 37.72 20.93 -4.21
C ALA A 68 36.47 20.39 -4.92
N TYR A 69 35.29 20.66 -4.35
CA TYR A 69 34.01 20.25 -4.91
C TYR A 69 33.77 20.90 -6.28
N LYS A 70 33.99 22.22 -6.40
CA LYS A 70 33.92 22.97 -7.67
C LYS A 70 34.74 22.32 -8.78
N ARG A 71 35.99 21.94 -8.53
CA ARG A 71 36.87 21.31 -9.55
C ARG A 71 36.31 20.00 -10.10
N VAL A 72 35.57 19.24 -9.29
CA VAL A 72 34.88 18.03 -9.76
C VAL A 72 33.61 18.42 -10.51
N MET A 73 32.80 19.31 -9.92
CA MET A 73 31.48 19.62 -10.42
C MET A 73 31.44 20.42 -11.72
N THR A 74 32.53 21.13 -12.04
CA THR A 74 32.66 21.88 -13.30
C THR A 74 33.44 21.13 -14.38
N SER A 75 33.73 19.84 -14.19
CA SER A 75 34.43 19.05 -15.22
C SER A 75 33.57 18.76 -16.45
N VAL A 76 32.24 18.88 -16.31
CA VAL A 76 31.26 18.82 -17.39
C VAL A 76 30.35 20.05 -17.26
N PRO A 77 29.98 20.74 -18.36
CA PRO A 77 29.03 21.84 -18.32
C PRO A 77 27.68 21.39 -17.73
N ARG A 78 27.08 22.24 -16.90
CA ARG A 78 25.73 22.06 -16.35
C ARG A 78 24.88 23.28 -16.66
N GLU A 79 23.63 23.07 -17.04
CA GLU A 79 22.67 24.14 -17.32
C GLU A 79 22.07 24.68 -16.03
N GLU A 80 21.64 23.77 -15.16
CA GLU A 80 21.05 24.09 -13.85
C GLU A 80 22.11 24.07 -12.75
N PRO A 81 22.10 24.96 -11.75
CA PRO A 81 23.09 24.97 -10.68
C PRO A 81 22.98 23.79 -9.71
N VAL A 82 24.09 23.42 -9.05
CA VAL A 82 24.06 22.43 -7.96
C VAL A 82 23.63 23.10 -6.66
N VAL A 83 22.78 22.42 -5.90
CA VAL A 83 22.32 22.89 -4.60
C VAL A 83 23.31 22.48 -3.51
N LEU A 84 23.72 23.41 -2.65
CA LEU A 84 24.66 23.17 -1.56
C LEU A 84 24.04 23.48 -0.20
N THR A 85 24.10 22.51 0.70
CA THR A 85 23.51 22.60 2.04
C THR A 85 24.39 21.91 3.09
N SER A 86 24.18 22.21 4.37
CA SER A 86 24.84 21.52 5.49
C SER A 86 23.95 21.52 6.73
N ASN A 87 23.67 20.34 7.26
CA ASN A 87 22.87 20.12 8.47
C ASN A 87 23.51 20.71 9.73
N LYS A 88 24.83 20.95 9.70
CA LYS A 88 25.56 21.50 10.84
C LYS A 88 25.09 22.90 11.17
N SER A 89 24.52 23.60 10.19
CA SER A 89 23.84 24.86 10.43
C SER A 89 22.63 24.68 11.37
N ASN A 90 21.85 23.61 11.20
CA ASN A 90 20.62 23.36 11.97
C ASN A 90 20.86 22.71 13.33
N ILE A 91 21.74 21.71 13.39
CA ILE A 91 21.89 20.83 14.57
C ILE A 91 23.30 20.86 15.19
N GLY A 92 24.20 21.68 14.65
CA GLY A 92 25.60 21.72 15.06
C GLY A 92 26.43 20.54 14.55
N HIS A 93 27.70 20.50 14.94
CA HIS A 93 28.60 19.43 14.53
C HIS A 93 28.50 18.23 15.49
N CYS A 94 27.69 17.23 15.13
CA CYS A 94 27.47 16.01 15.93
C CYS A 94 28.65 15.01 15.94
N GLU A 95 29.89 15.48 15.79
CA GLU A 95 31.14 14.68 15.81
C GLU A 95 31.02 13.29 15.11
N GLY A 96 31.09 12.20 15.88
CA GLY A 96 31.01 10.82 15.36
C GLY A 96 29.70 10.50 14.64
N SER A 97 28.64 11.26 14.90
CA SER A 97 27.34 11.14 14.23
C SER A 97 27.14 12.15 13.09
N ALA A 98 28.12 13.00 12.78
CA ALA A 98 27.99 14.01 11.73
C ALA A 98 27.73 13.38 10.34
N GLY A 99 28.38 12.26 10.04
CA GLY A 99 28.21 11.54 8.78
C GLY A 99 26.80 10.97 8.62
N VAL A 100 26.29 10.24 9.63
CA VAL A 100 24.93 9.66 9.58
C VAL A 100 23.85 10.73 9.61
N GLY A 101 24.05 11.84 10.33
CA GLY A 101 23.13 12.97 10.31
C GLY A 101 23.03 13.62 8.93
N GLY A 102 24.15 13.76 8.22
CA GLY A 102 24.17 14.28 6.85
C GLY A 102 23.55 13.30 5.87
N PHE A 103 23.88 12.01 6.01
CA PHE A 103 23.33 10.94 5.16
C PHE A 103 21.80 10.82 5.30
N LEU A 104 21.27 10.87 6.52
CA LEU A 104 19.82 10.83 6.77
C LEU A 104 19.12 12.04 6.13
N LYS A 105 19.69 13.24 6.30
CA LYS A 105 19.16 14.44 5.64
C LYS A 105 19.15 14.29 4.13
N VAL A 106 20.21 13.74 3.53
CA VAL A 106 20.28 13.46 2.09
C VAL A 106 19.22 12.47 1.65
N ALA A 107 19.01 11.37 2.38
CA ALA A 107 17.96 10.40 2.08
C ALA A 107 16.57 11.06 2.13
N LEU A 108 16.32 11.92 3.12
CA LEU A 108 15.09 12.71 3.21
C LEU A 108 14.97 13.71 2.06
N MET A 109 16.03 14.41 1.67
CA MET A 109 16.02 15.31 0.51
C MET A 109 15.67 14.55 -0.78
N CYS A 110 16.18 13.32 -0.96
CA CYS A 110 15.75 12.48 -2.10
C CYS A 110 14.27 12.13 -2.02
N MET A 111 13.80 11.71 -0.83
CA MET A 111 12.42 11.30 -0.58
C MET A 111 11.42 12.44 -0.82
N TYR A 112 11.74 13.65 -0.34
CA TYR A 112 10.93 14.87 -0.49
C TYR A 112 11.17 15.62 -1.81
N ASN A 113 12.21 15.21 -2.54
CA ASN A 113 12.65 15.77 -3.81
C ASN A 113 12.91 17.30 -3.75
N GLU A 114 13.55 17.74 -2.67
CA GLU A 114 13.91 19.14 -2.45
C GLU A 114 15.18 19.29 -1.59
N GLY A 115 15.94 20.35 -1.86
CA GLY A 115 17.10 20.76 -1.09
C GLY A 115 16.69 21.67 0.06
N THR A 116 17.23 21.42 1.25
CA THR A 116 16.89 22.16 2.46
C THR A 116 17.78 23.41 2.66
N PRO A 117 17.29 24.45 3.36
CA PRO A 117 18.05 25.68 3.62
C PRO A 117 19.21 25.50 4.61
N ASN A 118 20.28 26.27 4.41
CA ASN A 118 21.30 26.53 5.44
C ASN A 118 20.81 27.64 6.37
N VAL A 119 20.69 27.34 7.66
CA VAL A 119 20.39 28.41 8.63
C VAL A 119 21.67 29.19 8.95
N HIS A 120 21.55 30.47 9.29
CA HIS A 120 22.67 31.40 9.55
C HIS A 120 23.48 31.87 8.31
N LEU A 121 23.09 31.50 7.09
CA LEU A 121 23.72 32.00 5.86
C LEU A 121 23.29 33.43 5.54
N ASN A 122 23.82 34.41 6.28
CA ASN A 122 23.52 35.84 6.07
C ASN A 122 24.42 36.48 5.00
N ALA A 123 25.69 36.07 4.96
CA ALA A 123 26.67 36.55 4.01
C ALA A 123 27.65 35.40 3.70
N MET A 124 28.01 35.26 2.42
CA MET A 124 28.99 34.26 1.99
C MET A 124 30.38 34.58 2.54
N ASN A 125 31.14 33.53 2.87
CA ASN A 125 32.57 33.66 3.19
C ASN A 125 33.30 34.29 1.98
N PRO A 126 34.02 35.42 2.13
CA PRO A 126 34.66 36.14 1.02
C PRO A 126 35.78 35.34 0.34
N HIS A 127 36.26 34.25 0.96
CA HIS A 127 37.25 33.36 0.39
C HIS A 127 36.65 32.25 -0.48
N ILE A 128 35.31 32.12 -0.53
CA ILE A 128 34.62 31.20 -1.42
C ILE A 128 34.31 31.91 -2.74
N SER A 129 34.95 31.47 -3.83
CA SER A 129 34.68 31.99 -5.18
C SER A 129 33.68 31.12 -5.94
N THR A 130 32.51 31.69 -6.22
CA THR A 130 31.44 31.09 -7.04
C THR A 130 31.61 31.36 -8.54
N GLU A 131 32.61 32.15 -8.95
CA GLU A 131 32.84 32.49 -10.35
C GLU A 131 33.06 31.23 -11.20
N GLY A 132 32.27 31.04 -12.25
CA GLY A 132 32.34 29.84 -13.09
C GLY A 132 31.92 28.54 -12.39
N PHE A 133 31.22 28.64 -11.25
CA PHE A 133 30.63 27.50 -10.56
C PHE A 133 29.12 27.72 -10.39
N PRO A 134 28.28 27.20 -11.31
CA PRO A 134 26.83 27.24 -11.17
C PRO A 134 26.41 26.44 -9.93
N ALA A 135 26.29 27.14 -8.80
CA ALA A 135 25.94 26.57 -7.50
C ALA A 135 25.07 27.54 -6.69
N ILE A 136 24.07 26.99 -6.01
CA ILE A 136 23.19 27.70 -5.10
C ILE A 136 23.51 27.25 -3.68
N PHE A 137 23.89 28.19 -2.81
CA PHE A 137 23.93 27.96 -1.37
C PHE A 137 22.55 28.30 -0.83
N THR A 138 21.83 27.30 -0.34
CA THR A 138 20.39 27.46 -0.04
C THR A 138 20.16 28.31 1.19
N SER A 139 19.28 29.30 1.08
CA SER A 139 18.64 30.00 2.21
C SER A 139 17.16 29.68 2.34
N GLU A 140 16.58 28.99 1.36
CA GLU A 140 15.19 28.52 1.31
C GLU A 140 15.15 27.09 0.72
N ASN A 141 14.00 26.42 0.79
CA ASN A 141 13.80 25.12 0.17
C ASN A 141 13.84 25.24 -1.36
N VAL A 142 14.58 24.35 -2.03
CA VAL A 142 14.74 24.35 -3.49
C VAL A 142 14.26 23.01 -4.06
N PRO A 143 13.13 22.95 -4.77
CA PRO A 143 12.66 21.72 -5.39
C PRO A 143 13.63 21.24 -6.49
N PHE A 144 13.80 19.93 -6.63
CA PHE A 144 14.66 19.38 -7.69
C PHE A 144 13.98 19.35 -9.06
N ARG A 145 14.83 19.31 -10.10
CA ARG A 145 14.43 19.42 -11.52
C ARG A 145 13.54 18.26 -12.00
N PHE A 146 13.76 17.06 -11.47
CA PHE A 146 13.05 15.84 -11.86
C PHE A 146 12.37 15.22 -10.65
N ASN A 147 11.48 14.25 -10.88
CA ASN A 147 10.83 13.50 -9.81
C ASN A 147 11.70 12.36 -9.24
N THR A 148 12.99 12.40 -9.55
CA THR A 148 14.06 11.56 -9.05
C THR A 148 15.26 12.46 -8.81
N SER A 149 16.10 12.10 -7.84
CA SER A 149 17.29 12.89 -7.55
C SER A 149 18.47 12.06 -7.10
N TYR A 150 19.66 12.58 -7.41
CA TYR A 150 20.93 12.14 -6.85
C TYR A 150 21.48 13.22 -5.93
N ASN A 151 21.66 12.87 -4.67
CA ASN A 151 22.13 13.79 -3.64
C ASN A 151 23.39 13.23 -2.97
N GLY A 152 24.43 14.05 -2.89
CA GLY A 152 25.72 13.69 -2.29
C GLY A 152 25.81 14.08 -0.82
N VAL A 153 26.59 13.34 -0.03
CA VAL A 153 27.01 13.73 1.32
C VAL A 153 28.53 13.71 1.42
N LEU A 154 29.10 14.75 2.02
CA LEU A 154 30.53 14.93 2.24
C LEU A 154 30.83 14.95 3.75
N SER A 155 31.80 14.16 4.20
CA SER A 155 32.23 14.17 5.60
C SER A 155 33.73 13.98 5.72
N PHE A 156 34.41 14.97 6.31
CA PHE A 156 35.87 15.01 6.42
C PHE A 156 36.29 14.98 7.89
N GLY A 157 36.93 13.90 8.31
CA GLY A 157 37.39 13.75 9.68
C GLY A 157 38.62 14.61 9.96
N PHE A 158 38.74 15.15 11.17
CA PHE A 158 39.91 15.97 11.56
C PHE A 158 41.25 15.21 11.46
N GLY A 159 41.23 13.87 11.50
CA GLY A 159 42.42 13.03 11.29
C GLY A 159 42.79 12.84 9.81
N GLY A 160 42.08 13.50 8.89
CA GLY A 160 42.30 13.47 7.45
C GLY A 160 41.61 12.31 6.72
N THR A 161 40.78 11.49 7.39
CA THR A 161 39.97 10.48 6.71
C THR A 161 38.72 11.14 6.12
N ASN A 162 38.57 11.06 4.80
CA ASN A 162 37.44 11.61 4.08
C ASN A 162 36.46 10.51 3.70
N ALA A 163 35.17 10.82 3.68
CA ALA A 163 34.13 9.96 3.15
C ALA A 163 33.14 10.77 2.31
N CYS A 164 32.71 10.19 1.18
CA CYS A 164 31.66 10.72 0.32
C CYS A 164 30.67 9.60 -0.01
N ALA A 165 29.38 9.91 -0.09
CA ALA A 165 28.37 8.98 -0.59
C ALA A 165 27.40 9.67 -1.55
N GLN A 166 26.82 8.91 -2.47
CA GLN A 166 25.76 9.35 -3.38
C GLN A 166 24.50 8.56 -3.05
N VAL A 167 23.37 9.25 -2.95
CA VAL A 167 22.08 8.66 -2.60
C VAL A 167 21.09 8.98 -3.70
N TYR A 168 20.34 7.97 -4.10
CA TYR A 168 19.30 8.07 -5.11
C TYR A 168 17.94 7.79 -4.48
N SER A 169 16.91 8.54 -4.87
CA SER A 169 15.53 8.10 -4.71
C SER A 169 14.64 8.75 -5.75
N ARG A 170 13.47 8.15 -5.95
CA ARG A 170 12.34 8.85 -6.55
C ARG A 170 11.67 9.70 -5.48
N ASN A 171 10.93 10.71 -5.89
CA ASN A 171 10.02 11.41 -5.00
C ASN A 171 8.98 10.41 -4.46
N LEU A 172 9.09 10.11 -3.16
CA LEU A 172 8.14 9.27 -2.44
C LEU A 172 7.19 10.12 -1.60
N MET A 173 7.59 11.36 -1.28
CA MET A 173 6.84 12.33 -0.50
C MET A 173 6.85 13.66 -1.22
N THR A 174 5.69 14.18 -1.61
CA THR A 174 5.65 15.55 -2.11
C THR A 174 5.73 16.51 -0.93
N SER A 175 6.65 17.49 -0.95
CA SER A 175 6.71 18.56 0.05
C SER A 175 5.48 19.48 0.12
N ARG A 176 4.49 19.26 -0.78
CA ARG A 176 3.19 19.93 -0.80
C ARG A 176 1.96 19.02 -0.68
N GLY A 177 2.15 17.74 -0.32
CA GLY A 177 1.04 16.79 -0.20
C GLY A 177 0.51 16.24 -1.54
N MET A 178 0.31 14.91 -1.51
CA MET A 178 -0.42 14.03 -2.43
C MET A 178 0.00 13.94 -3.91
N LEU A 179 0.62 12.79 -4.23
CA LEU A 179 0.25 11.98 -5.40
C LEU A 179 -0.36 10.63 -4.97
N SER A 180 -0.97 10.53 -3.79
CA SER A 180 -2.04 9.53 -3.67
C SER A 180 -3.24 10.11 -4.40
N LYS A 181 -3.65 9.48 -5.50
CA LYS A 181 -4.92 9.82 -6.15
C LYS A 181 -6.13 9.47 -5.27
N ASP A 182 -5.91 8.73 -4.20
CA ASP A 182 -6.95 8.21 -3.34
C ASP A 182 -6.52 8.33 -1.87
N VAL A 183 -6.85 9.48 -1.28
CA VAL A 183 -6.61 9.76 0.15
C VAL A 183 -7.35 8.74 1.00
N ASP A 184 -8.53 8.34 0.53
CA ASP A 184 -9.42 7.43 1.23
C ASP A 184 -8.78 6.04 1.28
N ALA A 185 -8.26 5.53 0.16
CA ALA A 185 -7.52 4.26 0.14
C ALA A 185 -6.26 4.29 1.03
N TRP A 186 -5.54 5.42 1.10
CA TRP A 186 -4.37 5.55 1.97
C TRP A 186 -4.76 5.58 3.46
N LEU A 187 -5.81 6.33 3.81
CA LEU A 187 -6.34 6.39 5.18
C LEU A 187 -6.90 5.03 5.60
N MET A 188 -7.66 4.37 4.73
CA MET A 188 -8.20 3.02 4.96
C MET A 188 -7.09 2.00 5.20
N ARG A 189 -6.00 2.05 4.44
CA ARG A 189 -4.83 1.20 4.67
C ARG A 189 -4.18 1.46 6.04
N LYS A 190 -4.10 2.73 6.48
CA LYS A 190 -3.58 3.10 7.80
C LYS A 190 -4.49 2.63 8.94
N LEU A 191 -5.80 2.67 8.75
CA LEU A 191 -6.77 2.17 9.71
C LEU A 191 -6.73 0.63 9.82
N LEU A 192 -6.54 -0.07 8.69
CA LEU A 192 -6.37 -1.53 8.66
C LEU A 192 -5.06 -1.98 9.32
N GLU A 193 -3.97 -1.25 9.09
CA GLU A 193 -2.65 -1.52 9.68
C GLU A 193 -2.48 -0.93 11.09
N ALA A 194 -3.54 -0.37 11.70
CA ALA A 194 -3.45 0.25 13.02
C ALA A 194 -3.17 -0.81 14.10
N PRO A 195 -2.29 -0.52 15.08
CA PRO A 195 -1.95 -1.47 16.12
C PRO A 195 -3.18 -1.83 16.96
N ALA A 196 -3.16 -3.02 17.56
CA ALA A 196 -4.21 -3.52 18.45
C ALA A 196 -4.59 -2.47 19.50
N GLN A 197 -5.88 -2.45 19.85
CA GLN A 197 -6.51 -1.44 20.69
C GLN A 197 -5.70 -1.23 21.98
N GLN A 198 -5.47 0.03 22.33
CA GLN A 198 -4.87 0.35 23.62
C GLN A 198 -5.95 0.21 24.68
N VAL A 199 -5.72 -0.74 25.59
CA VAL A 199 -6.53 -0.91 26.81
C VAL A 199 -5.83 -0.16 27.92
N THR A 200 -6.45 0.91 28.41
CA THR A 200 -5.95 1.68 29.54
C THR A 200 -6.65 1.20 30.81
N VAL A 201 -5.86 0.62 31.71
CA VAL A 201 -6.33 0.17 33.02
C VAL A 201 -6.51 1.40 33.92
N THR A 202 -7.74 1.93 33.95
CA THR A 202 -8.14 3.11 34.73
C THR A 202 -8.77 2.77 36.08
N GLY A 203 -8.96 1.47 36.38
CA GLY A 203 -9.59 0.98 37.61
C GLY A 203 -9.29 -0.49 37.89
N ASP A 204 -9.75 -0.97 39.04
CA ASP A 204 -9.53 -2.36 39.50
C ASP A 204 -10.54 -3.35 38.88
N GLU A 205 -11.66 -2.85 38.34
CA GLU A 205 -12.65 -3.62 37.60
C GLU A 205 -12.48 -3.39 36.09
N TRP A 206 -12.50 -4.47 35.30
CA TRP A 206 -12.33 -4.42 33.84
C TRP A 206 -13.42 -3.58 33.13
N GLU A 207 -14.56 -3.42 33.80
CA GLU A 207 -15.69 -2.57 33.39
C GLU A 207 -15.34 -1.07 33.44
N GLU A 208 -14.31 -0.67 34.17
CA GLU A 208 -13.85 0.72 34.26
C GLU A 208 -12.71 1.05 33.30
N TRP A 209 -12.18 0.05 32.59
CA TRP A 209 -11.04 0.24 31.67
C TRP A 209 -11.45 1.03 30.44
N ASP A 210 -10.61 1.98 30.07
CA ASP A 210 -10.80 2.84 28.91
C ASP A 210 -10.18 2.19 27.66
N MET A 211 -10.88 2.24 26.52
CA MET A 211 -10.47 1.57 25.29
C MET A 211 -10.76 2.45 24.07
N SER A 212 -9.82 2.46 23.12
CA SER A 212 -9.93 3.25 21.89
C SER A 212 -10.72 2.55 20.76
N GLY A 213 -11.56 1.56 21.07
CA GLY A 213 -12.23 0.69 20.09
C GLY A 213 -13.75 0.60 20.28
N PRO A 214 -14.46 -0.26 19.52
CA PRO A 214 -15.90 -0.50 19.72
C PRO A 214 -16.18 -1.05 21.14
N GLU A 215 -17.46 -1.10 21.53
CA GLU A 215 -17.90 -1.53 22.86
C GLU A 215 -17.28 -2.86 23.34
N LYS A 216 -17.30 -3.11 24.65
CA LYS A 216 -16.48 -4.12 25.35
C LYS A 216 -16.68 -5.60 24.99
N ASP A 217 -17.53 -5.95 24.01
CA ASP A 217 -17.77 -7.35 23.60
C ASP A 217 -18.21 -7.47 22.12
N PRO A 218 -17.36 -7.13 21.14
CA PRO A 218 -17.71 -7.26 19.74
C PRO A 218 -17.68 -8.74 19.32
N LYS A 219 -18.67 -9.17 18.54
CA LYS A 219 -18.71 -10.51 17.95
C LYS A 219 -18.01 -10.52 16.60
N PHE A 220 -17.45 -11.67 16.25
CA PHE A 220 -16.89 -11.89 14.92
C PHE A 220 -17.97 -11.66 13.85
N GLY A 221 -17.73 -10.73 12.93
CA GLY A 221 -18.67 -10.33 11.88
C GLY A 221 -19.45 -9.04 12.14
N ASP A 222 -19.36 -8.46 13.34
CA ASP A 222 -20.01 -7.18 13.63
C ASP A 222 -19.43 -6.06 12.76
N LYS A 223 -20.31 -5.33 12.07
CA LYS A 223 -19.95 -4.17 11.25
C LYS A 223 -20.18 -2.90 12.06
N TRP A 224 -19.32 -1.90 11.86
CA TRP A 224 -19.37 -0.63 12.59
C TRP A 224 -19.19 0.53 11.61
N SER A 225 -19.96 1.59 11.82
CA SER A 225 -19.73 2.90 11.22
C SER A 225 -18.79 3.70 12.11
N ILE A 226 -17.71 4.24 11.53
CA ILE A 226 -16.69 5.00 12.25
C ILE A 226 -16.85 6.47 11.90
N TYR A 227 -17.05 7.31 12.91
CA TYR A 227 -17.13 8.76 12.78
C TYR A 227 -15.88 9.39 13.39
N ILE A 228 -15.31 10.37 12.71
CA ILE A 228 -14.18 11.16 13.22
C ILE A 228 -14.65 12.61 13.27
N ASP A 229 -14.65 13.21 14.47
CA ASP A 229 -15.06 14.61 14.64
C ASP A 229 -13.94 15.61 14.26
N GLU A 230 -14.24 16.91 14.34
CA GLU A 230 -13.31 17.98 13.99
C GLU A 230 -12.05 18.03 14.89
N ASP A 231 -12.13 17.44 16.09
CA ASP A 231 -11.04 17.35 17.06
C ASP A 231 -10.25 16.02 16.93
N GLY A 232 -10.66 15.13 16.02
CA GLY A 232 -10.03 13.84 15.76
C GLY A 232 -10.45 12.73 16.72
N GLN A 233 -11.53 12.92 17.50
CA GLN A 233 -12.11 11.86 18.31
C GLN A 233 -12.83 10.86 17.41
N VAL A 234 -12.64 9.57 17.70
CA VAL A 234 -13.21 8.47 16.93
C VAL A 234 -14.40 7.88 17.69
N GLU A 235 -15.57 7.88 17.07
CA GLU A 235 -16.79 7.26 17.58
C GLU A 235 -17.15 6.03 16.74
N TYR A 236 -17.36 4.89 17.39
CA TYR A 236 -17.77 3.64 16.77
C TYR A 236 -19.26 3.40 17.03
N VAL A 237 -20.06 3.35 15.96
CA VAL A 237 -21.50 3.08 16.03
C VAL A 237 -21.77 1.73 15.35
N PRO A 238 -22.51 0.79 15.96
CA PRO A 238 -22.87 -0.47 15.29
C PRO A 238 -23.55 -0.16 13.95
N ALA A 239 -23.04 -0.74 12.87
CA ALA A 239 -23.68 -0.59 11.57
C ALA A 239 -24.98 -1.41 11.58
N GLU A 240 -26.10 -0.79 11.27
CA GLU A 240 -27.35 -1.53 11.09
C GLU A 240 -27.16 -2.52 9.92
N PRO A 241 -27.51 -3.81 10.09
CA PRO A 241 -27.44 -4.76 8.99
C PRO A 241 -28.39 -4.29 7.89
N GLU A 242 -27.88 -4.20 6.65
CA GLU A 242 -28.73 -3.98 5.47
C GLU A 242 -29.74 -5.13 5.41
N ARG A 243 -31.01 -4.82 5.64
CA ARG A 243 -32.09 -5.79 5.53
C ARG A 243 -32.50 -5.90 4.09
N VAL A 244 -32.41 -7.11 3.54
CA VAL A 244 -33.01 -7.41 2.24
C VAL A 244 -34.52 -7.52 2.43
N GLU A 245 -35.26 -6.51 1.98
CA GLU A 245 -36.73 -6.54 1.91
C GLU A 245 -37.15 -6.82 0.47
N ILE A 246 -37.87 -7.93 0.25
CA ILE A 246 -38.46 -8.24 -1.06
C ILE A 246 -39.73 -7.41 -1.28
N GLY A 247 -40.55 -7.19 -0.25
CA GLY A 247 -41.76 -6.36 -0.36
C GLY A 247 -42.70 -6.85 -1.47
N ASP A 248 -43.11 -5.95 -2.38
CA ASP A 248 -43.93 -6.27 -3.56
C ASP A 248 -43.09 -6.70 -4.79
N SER A 249 -41.77 -6.83 -4.65
CA SER A 249 -40.87 -7.23 -5.76
C SER A 249 -40.97 -8.72 -6.08
N SER A 250 -40.63 -9.08 -7.32
CA SER A 250 -40.63 -10.48 -7.77
C SER A 250 -39.20 -10.99 -7.98
N LEU A 251 -38.94 -12.24 -7.59
CA LEU A 251 -37.66 -12.90 -7.83
C LEU A 251 -37.72 -13.75 -9.11
N TYR A 252 -36.61 -13.75 -9.84
CA TYR A 252 -36.45 -14.47 -11.09
C TYR A 252 -35.17 -15.29 -11.08
N LEU A 253 -35.25 -16.52 -11.57
CA LEU A 253 -34.11 -17.38 -11.83
C LEU A 253 -33.60 -17.11 -13.26
N SER A 254 -32.30 -16.87 -13.38
CA SER A 254 -31.64 -16.61 -14.66
C SER A 254 -30.35 -17.42 -14.75
N GLY A 255 -30.14 -18.16 -15.83
CA GLY A 255 -29.00 -19.06 -15.94
C GLY A 255 -28.70 -19.54 -17.36
N SER A 256 -27.74 -20.46 -17.49
CA SER A 256 -27.38 -21.04 -18.79
C SER A 256 -28.54 -21.79 -19.46
N PHE A 257 -29.39 -22.45 -18.67
CA PHE A 257 -30.53 -23.25 -19.13
C PHE A 257 -31.63 -22.43 -19.82
N ASN A 258 -31.75 -21.13 -19.54
CA ASN A 258 -32.72 -20.24 -20.16
C ASN A 258 -32.05 -19.11 -20.98
N ALA A 259 -30.79 -19.29 -21.36
CA ALA A 259 -29.99 -18.29 -22.08
C ALA A 259 -29.91 -16.93 -21.36
N TRP A 260 -29.92 -16.94 -20.01
CA TRP A 260 -29.95 -15.77 -19.14
C TRP A 260 -31.20 -14.89 -19.32
N ASP A 261 -32.32 -15.52 -19.63
CA ASP A 261 -33.65 -14.92 -19.55
C ASP A 261 -34.20 -15.01 -18.11
N TYR A 262 -35.35 -14.41 -17.84
CA TYR A 262 -35.91 -14.33 -16.49
C TYR A 262 -37.08 -15.28 -16.30
N GLU A 263 -36.87 -16.32 -15.50
CA GLU A 263 -37.92 -17.27 -15.12
C GLU A 263 -38.43 -16.94 -13.72
N ILE A 264 -39.72 -16.64 -13.57
CA ILE A 264 -40.29 -16.22 -12.28
C ILE A 264 -40.16 -17.31 -11.22
N MET A 265 -39.74 -16.93 -10.01
CA MET A 265 -39.76 -17.80 -8.84
C MET A 265 -41.09 -17.62 -8.10
N VAL A 266 -41.71 -18.75 -7.73
CA VAL A 266 -43.01 -18.79 -7.06
C VAL A 266 -42.79 -18.81 -5.55
N GLU A 267 -43.51 -17.98 -4.81
CA GLU A 267 -43.49 -17.99 -3.35
C GLU A 267 -44.30 -19.17 -2.78
N GLU A 268 -43.75 -19.86 -1.80
CA GLU A 268 -44.38 -20.96 -1.08
C GLU A 268 -45.11 -20.43 0.17
N GLU A 269 -46.29 -19.83 -0.03
CA GLU A 269 -47.05 -19.13 1.02
C GLU A 269 -47.63 -20.06 2.12
N GLU A 270 -47.90 -21.34 1.82
CA GLU A 270 -48.64 -22.23 2.74
C GLU A 270 -47.74 -22.89 3.81
N ASP A 271 -46.55 -23.35 3.43
CA ASP A 271 -45.68 -24.17 4.30
C ASP A 271 -44.41 -23.42 4.76
N LEU A 272 -43.90 -22.47 3.97
CA LEU A 272 -42.64 -21.77 4.27
C LEU A 272 -42.64 -20.32 3.70
N PRO A 273 -43.36 -19.37 4.34
CA PRO A 273 -43.41 -17.97 3.90
C PRO A 273 -42.01 -17.36 3.71
N GLY A 274 -41.81 -16.58 2.65
CA GLY A 274 -40.49 -16.04 2.28
C GLY A 274 -39.57 -17.02 1.53
N CYS A 275 -40.04 -18.23 1.22
CA CYS A 275 -39.36 -19.16 0.31
C CYS A 275 -39.87 -18.98 -1.13
N TYR A 276 -38.98 -18.61 -2.03
CA TYR A 276 -39.23 -18.52 -3.46
C TYR A 276 -38.55 -19.69 -4.16
N TRP A 277 -39.22 -20.32 -5.12
CA TRP A 277 -38.62 -21.44 -5.83
C TRP A 277 -38.91 -21.41 -7.34
N SER A 278 -37.98 -21.98 -8.10
CA SER A 278 -38.16 -22.29 -9.51
C SER A 278 -37.37 -23.56 -9.85
N SER A 279 -37.64 -24.16 -11.00
CA SER A 279 -36.98 -25.40 -11.39
C SER A 279 -36.55 -25.38 -12.85
N PHE A 280 -35.38 -25.92 -13.13
CA PHE A 280 -34.88 -26.07 -14.49
C PHE A 280 -34.37 -27.49 -14.73
N GLN A 281 -34.22 -27.84 -16.01
CA GLN A 281 -33.68 -29.12 -16.44
C GLN A 281 -32.21 -28.96 -16.81
N ILE A 282 -31.36 -29.89 -16.35
CA ILE A 282 -29.93 -29.91 -16.70
C ILE A 282 -29.76 -30.27 -18.18
N GLY A 283 -29.05 -29.41 -18.91
CA GLY A 283 -28.74 -29.58 -20.32
C GLY A 283 -27.73 -30.69 -20.61
N PRO A 284 -27.36 -30.87 -21.89
CA PRO A 284 -26.45 -31.93 -22.33
C PRO A 284 -25.02 -31.77 -21.82
N GLU A 285 -24.65 -30.60 -21.30
CA GLU A 285 -23.31 -30.33 -20.74
C GLU A 285 -23.15 -30.83 -19.29
N ALA A 286 -24.21 -31.40 -18.69
CA ALA A 286 -24.23 -31.94 -17.32
C ALA A 286 -23.88 -30.92 -16.21
N GLU A 287 -23.84 -29.64 -16.56
CA GLU A 287 -23.55 -28.52 -15.69
C GLU A 287 -24.41 -27.33 -16.11
N GLU A 288 -24.99 -26.65 -15.13
CA GLU A 288 -25.73 -25.41 -15.32
C GLU A 288 -25.27 -24.37 -14.30
N ILE A 289 -25.28 -23.12 -14.71
CA ILE A 289 -24.99 -21.97 -13.85
C ILE A 289 -26.19 -21.04 -13.75
N PHE A 290 -26.39 -20.43 -12.58
CA PHE A 290 -27.55 -19.57 -12.35
C PHE A 290 -27.28 -18.45 -11.34
N GLN A 291 -28.15 -17.44 -11.38
CA GLN A 291 -28.28 -16.31 -10.45
C GLN A 291 -29.75 -16.06 -10.14
N VAL A 292 -30.02 -15.34 -9.05
CA VAL A 292 -31.37 -14.87 -8.72
C VAL A 292 -31.41 -13.36 -8.92
N VAL A 293 -32.42 -12.86 -9.62
CA VAL A 293 -32.54 -11.46 -10.03
C VAL A 293 -33.86 -10.90 -9.52
N MET A 294 -33.83 -9.70 -8.95
CA MET A 294 -35.02 -9.00 -8.47
C MET A 294 -35.57 -8.08 -9.56
N ASP A 295 -36.89 -8.12 -9.79
CA ASP A 295 -37.63 -7.24 -10.70
C ASP A 295 -37.12 -7.20 -12.16
N GLN A 296 -36.43 -8.26 -12.61
CA GLN A 296 -35.75 -8.31 -13.91
C GLN A 296 -34.73 -7.18 -14.11
N ASP A 297 -34.21 -6.63 -13.01
CA ASP A 297 -33.24 -5.54 -12.99
C ASP A 297 -31.83 -6.11 -12.88
N ALA A 298 -31.02 -5.91 -13.93
CA ALA A 298 -29.62 -6.34 -13.96
C ALA A 298 -28.73 -5.62 -12.93
N ALA A 299 -29.23 -4.58 -12.25
CA ALA A 299 -28.57 -3.95 -11.12
C ALA A 299 -28.92 -4.58 -9.76
N LYS A 300 -29.88 -5.53 -9.72
CA LYS A 300 -30.36 -6.17 -8.50
C LYS A 300 -30.21 -7.70 -8.58
N ILE A 301 -28.97 -8.16 -8.54
CA ILE A 301 -28.62 -9.58 -8.66
C ILE A 301 -28.15 -10.11 -7.31
N PHE A 302 -28.68 -11.26 -6.91
CA PHE A 302 -28.15 -12.07 -5.82
C PHE A 302 -27.16 -13.09 -6.36
N HIS A 303 -26.02 -13.20 -5.70
CA HIS A 303 -24.90 -14.03 -6.16
C HIS A 303 -24.07 -14.57 -4.99
N PRO A 304 -23.28 -15.64 -5.20
CA PRO A 304 -22.29 -16.06 -4.23
C PRO A 304 -21.08 -15.11 -4.18
N GLY A 305 -20.33 -15.13 -3.07
CA GLY A 305 -19.07 -14.38 -2.95
C GLY A 305 -17.94 -14.87 -3.86
N SER A 306 -18.00 -16.12 -4.34
CA SER A 306 -16.99 -16.75 -5.21
C SER A 306 -17.56 -17.08 -6.59
N GLU A 307 -16.72 -17.03 -7.62
CA GLU A 307 -17.09 -17.42 -8.98
C GLU A 307 -17.49 -18.91 -9.06
N ARG A 308 -18.52 -19.22 -9.86
CA ARG A 308 -19.03 -20.58 -10.12
C ARG A 308 -19.16 -21.46 -8.87
N CYS A 309 -19.80 -20.93 -7.83
CA CYS A 309 -19.87 -21.57 -6.52
C CYS A 309 -20.77 -22.81 -6.53
N ASN A 310 -20.26 -23.95 -6.06
CA ASN A 310 -21.02 -25.20 -5.92
C ASN A 310 -21.45 -25.49 -4.47
N ARG A 311 -21.24 -24.55 -3.53
CA ARG A 311 -21.55 -24.73 -2.10
C ARG A 311 -22.87 -24.04 -1.76
N LYS A 312 -23.82 -24.80 -1.23
CA LYS A 312 -25.11 -24.28 -0.72
C LYS A 312 -24.96 -23.41 0.54
N SER A 313 -23.90 -23.66 1.33
CA SER A 313 -23.59 -22.88 2.53
C SER A 313 -22.83 -21.59 2.25
N ALA A 314 -22.64 -21.23 0.97
CA ALA A 314 -22.03 -19.95 0.62
C ALA A 314 -22.97 -18.81 0.98
N GLU A 315 -22.40 -17.73 1.50
CA GLU A 315 -23.14 -16.49 1.78
C GLU A 315 -23.75 -15.94 0.49
N VAL A 316 -25.01 -15.53 0.57
CA VAL A 316 -25.74 -14.87 -0.53
C VAL A 316 -25.51 -13.37 -0.40
N LEU A 317 -24.85 -12.78 -1.40
CA LEU A 317 -24.61 -11.34 -1.48
C LEU A 317 -25.62 -10.70 -2.44
N GLY A 318 -25.80 -9.38 -2.31
CA GLY A 318 -26.74 -8.58 -3.12
C GLY A 318 -28.05 -8.24 -2.37
N PRO A 319 -28.98 -7.54 -3.05
CA PRO A 319 -29.03 -7.33 -4.49
C PRO A 319 -28.08 -6.22 -4.97
N GLU A 320 -27.15 -6.55 -5.86
CA GLU A 320 -26.24 -5.59 -6.51
C GLU A 320 -25.94 -5.97 -7.97
N GLN A 321 -25.25 -5.10 -8.73
CA GLN A 321 -24.82 -5.45 -10.08
C GLN A 321 -23.66 -6.45 -10.01
N ALA A 322 -23.84 -7.63 -10.60
CA ALA A 322 -22.84 -8.70 -10.58
C ALA A 322 -22.53 -9.24 -11.98
N ASP A 323 -21.28 -9.67 -12.17
CA ASP A 323 -20.88 -10.42 -13.36
C ASP A 323 -21.53 -11.82 -13.35
N ARG A 324 -21.78 -12.39 -14.53
CA ARG A 324 -22.25 -13.76 -14.73
C ARG A 324 -21.26 -14.82 -14.24
N GLU A 325 -19.99 -14.47 -14.05
CA GLU A 325 -19.01 -15.37 -13.41
C GLU A 325 -19.29 -15.58 -11.91
N LYS A 326 -19.91 -14.60 -11.23
CA LYS A 326 -20.42 -14.74 -9.86
C LYS A 326 -21.76 -15.47 -9.86
N CYS A 327 -21.77 -16.75 -10.18
CA CYS A 327 -22.97 -17.58 -10.25
C CYS A 327 -22.85 -18.83 -9.40
N TRP A 328 -23.99 -19.44 -9.06
CA TRP A 328 -24.00 -20.79 -8.52
C TRP A 328 -23.89 -21.80 -9.66
N ARG A 329 -23.19 -22.91 -9.39
CA ARG A 329 -22.97 -24.00 -10.32
C ARG A 329 -23.61 -25.27 -9.79
N VAL A 330 -24.46 -25.90 -10.61
CA VAL A 330 -25.08 -27.19 -10.34
C VAL A 330 -24.63 -28.20 -11.37
N SER A 331 -24.22 -29.37 -10.92
CA SER A 331 -23.85 -30.50 -11.79
C SER A 331 -24.80 -31.66 -11.53
N GLY A 332 -25.19 -32.39 -12.59
CA GLY A 332 -26.10 -33.53 -12.52
C GLY A 332 -26.26 -34.22 -13.86
N ALA A 333 -27.08 -35.27 -13.95
CA ALA A 333 -27.26 -35.98 -15.21
C ALA A 333 -28.11 -35.15 -16.18
N ALA A 334 -27.80 -35.23 -17.48
CA ALA A 334 -28.59 -34.57 -18.50
C ALA A 334 -30.06 -35.07 -18.42
N GLY A 335 -30.99 -34.14 -18.23
CA GLY A 335 -32.40 -34.47 -18.00
C GLY A 335 -32.87 -34.45 -16.56
N ASP A 336 -31.97 -34.33 -15.58
CA ASP A 336 -32.36 -34.13 -14.18
C ASP A 336 -33.06 -32.77 -14.00
N ILE A 337 -34.11 -32.73 -13.18
CA ILE A 337 -34.80 -31.50 -12.81
C ILE A 337 -34.27 -31.03 -11.47
N VAL A 338 -33.72 -29.83 -11.43
CA VAL A 338 -33.22 -29.17 -10.22
C VAL A 338 -34.23 -28.11 -9.77
N ARG A 339 -34.71 -28.21 -8.54
CA ARG A 339 -35.47 -27.15 -7.86
C ARG A 339 -34.49 -26.27 -7.10
N VAL A 340 -34.53 -24.96 -7.35
CA VAL A 340 -33.80 -23.92 -6.60
C VAL A 340 -34.77 -23.25 -5.64
N GLU A 341 -34.36 -23.11 -4.38
CA GLU A 341 -35.10 -22.46 -3.31
C GLU A 341 -34.28 -21.28 -2.79
N PHE A 342 -34.91 -20.12 -2.68
CA PHE A 342 -34.32 -18.89 -2.21
C PHE A 342 -35.16 -18.37 -1.05
N TYR A 343 -34.56 -18.31 0.13
CA TYR A 343 -35.27 -18.04 1.37
C TYR A 343 -34.86 -16.69 1.94
N VAL A 344 -35.85 -15.87 2.29
CA VAL A 344 -35.67 -14.57 2.94
C VAL A 344 -36.42 -14.57 4.27
N THR A 345 -35.69 -14.40 5.36
CA THR A 345 -36.27 -14.32 6.71
C THR A 345 -36.83 -12.93 7.02
N GLU A 346 -37.73 -12.82 8.01
CA GLU A 346 -38.19 -11.52 8.54
C GLU A 346 -37.05 -10.62 9.06
N ALA A 347 -35.91 -11.22 9.42
CA ALA A 347 -34.71 -10.50 9.84
C ALA A 347 -33.86 -9.97 8.67
N GLY A 348 -34.24 -10.23 7.42
CA GLY A 348 -33.52 -9.85 6.21
C GLY A 348 -32.34 -10.75 5.86
N THR A 349 -32.17 -11.89 6.56
CA THR A 349 -31.17 -12.90 6.20
C THR A 349 -31.65 -13.72 5.01
N VAL A 350 -30.76 -13.89 4.03
CA VAL A 350 -31.03 -14.59 2.77
C VAL A 350 -30.23 -15.89 2.70
N SER A 351 -30.84 -16.96 2.23
CA SER A 351 -30.16 -18.23 1.96
C SER A 351 -30.66 -18.88 0.68
N ILE A 352 -29.85 -19.79 0.13
CA ILE A 352 -30.17 -20.50 -1.11
C ILE A 352 -29.92 -21.99 -0.96
N ASN A 353 -30.79 -22.80 -1.56
CA ASN A 353 -30.68 -24.24 -1.62
C ASN A 353 -31.09 -24.72 -3.02
N TRP A 354 -30.62 -25.90 -3.41
CA TRP A 354 -31.09 -26.54 -4.65
C TRP A 354 -31.05 -28.05 -4.52
N MET A 355 -32.00 -28.76 -5.12
CA MET A 355 -32.09 -30.21 -5.03
C MET A 355 -32.64 -30.83 -6.32
N THR A 356 -32.16 -32.02 -6.66
CA THR A 356 -32.69 -32.80 -7.77
C THR A 356 -34.02 -33.42 -7.37
N VAL A 357 -35.10 -33.10 -8.09
CA VAL A 357 -36.47 -33.51 -7.77
C VAL A 357 -37.05 -34.54 -8.77
N ALA A 358 -36.43 -34.71 -9.94
CA ALA A 358 -36.75 -35.78 -10.88
C ALA A 358 -35.50 -36.21 -11.66
N PHE A 359 -35.36 -37.51 -11.90
CA PHE A 359 -34.22 -38.10 -12.62
C PHE A 359 -34.58 -38.42 -14.06
N GLY A 360 -33.73 -38.02 -15.00
CA GLY A 360 -33.93 -38.26 -16.43
C GLY A 360 -33.53 -39.68 -16.86
N GLY A 361 -34.27 -40.72 -16.46
CA GLY A 361 -34.06 -42.07 -16.96
C GLY A 361 -34.97 -43.16 -16.37
N ASP A 362 -35.66 -43.90 -17.25
CA ASP A 362 -36.34 -45.17 -16.93
C ASP A 362 -35.32 -46.29 -16.61
N GLU A 363 -35.72 -47.14 -15.65
CA GLU A 363 -35.17 -48.43 -15.20
C GLU A 363 -34.01 -48.48 -14.16
N GLU A 364 -34.36 -49.21 -13.09
CA GLU A 364 -33.56 -49.82 -12.01
C GLU A 364 -33.02 -48.92 -10.88
N ALA A 365 -33.86 -48.81 -9.84
CA ALA A 365 -33.44 -48.70 -8.47
C ALA A 365 -32.47 -49.83 -8.11
N GLY A 366 -31.20 -49.47 -7.94
CA GLY A 366 -30.16 -50.33 -7.42
C GLY A 366 -29.11 -49.47 -6.74
N ASP A 367 -29.27 -49.32 -5.43
CA ASP A 367 -28.23 -49.08 -4.43
C ASP A 367 -26.89 -48.54 -4.97
N ARG A 368 -26.72 -47.21 -4.92
CA ARG A 368 -25.40 -46.59 -4.97
C ARG A 368 -25.12 -45.96 -3.61
N GLY A 369 -24.82 -46.86 -2.68
CA GLY A 369 -23.68 -46.80 -1.76
C GLY A 369 -23.14 -45.42 -1.39
N GLU A 370 -23.24 -45.15 -0.10
CA GLU A 370 -22.21 -44.42 0.65
C GLU A 370 -20.81 -44.90 0.24
N GLY A 371 -19.93 -43.96 -0.09
CA GLY A 371 -18.53 -44.17 -0.44
C GLY A 371 -18.07 -43.04 -1.37
N GLU A 372 -17.00 -42.30 -1.14
CA GLU A 372 -15.80 -42.60 -0.37
C GLU A 372 -15.28 -41.32 0.28
N GLU A 373 -14.86 -41.44 1.53
CA GLU A 373 -13.86 -40.57 2.15
C GLU A 373 -12.58 -40.65 1.28
N GLY A 374 -12.33 -39.61 0.50
CA GLY A 374 -11.09 -39.44 -0.27
C GLY A 374 -10.01 -38.81 0.61
N GLU A 375 -9.24 -39.70 1.24
CA GLU A 375 -7.81 -39.65 1.56
C GLU A 375 -7.12 -38.28 1.73
N GLU A 376 -6.61 -38.07 2.96
CA GLU A 376 -5.50 -37.16 3.27
C GLU A 376 -4.25 -37.56 2.45
N GLU A 377 -3.90 -36.75 1.45
CA GLU A 377 -2.53 -36.72 0.92
C GLU A 377 -1.74 -35.59 1.58
N ASP A 378 -0.83 -36.02 2.45
CA ASP A 378 0.25 -35.27 3.08
C ASP A 378 1.22 -34.73 2.01
N PHE A 379 1.16 -33.42 1.75
CA PHE A 379 2.23 -32.68 1.08
C PHE A 379 2.93 -31.79 2.11
N GLY A 380 4.08 -32.27 2.58
CA GLY A 380 5.03 -31.51 3.37
C GLY A 380 5.61 -30.32 2.61
N GLU A 381 5.74 -29.22 3.36
CA GLU A 381 6.68 -28.08 3.26
C GLU A 381 7.10 -27.61 1.86
N GLU A 382 6.78 -26.38 1.48
CA GLU A 382 7.58 -25.18 1.83
C GLU A 382 7.00 -23.89 1.18
N VAL A 383 7.20 -22.76 1.88
CA VAL A 383 7.16 -21.34 1.45
C VAL A 383 5.80 -20.60 1.36
N GLY A 384 5.66 -19.61 2.26
CA GLY A 384 5.25 -18.26 1.86
C GLY A 384 3.82 -17.81 2.20
N VAL A 385 3.46 -17.76 3.49
CA VAL A 385 2.26 -17.03 3.93
C VAL A 385 2.60 -15.54 4.02
N THR A 386 1.97 -14.76 3.14
CA THR A 386 1.71 -13.33 3.37
C THR A 386 0.22 -13.23 3.68
N GLU A 387 -0.10 -13.05 4.96
CA GLU A 387 -1.45 -12.71 5.42
C GLU A 387 -1.63 -11.19 5.33
N LEU A 388 -2.83 -10.76 4.93
CA LEU A 388 -3.28 -9.36 4.88
C LEU A 388 -3.68 -8.86 6.26
#